data_AF-A0A7J4DR43-F1
#
_entry.id   AF-A0A7J4DR43-F1
#
_cell.length_a   1.000
_cell.length_b   1.000
_cell.length_c   1.000
_cell.angle_alpha   90.00
_cell.angle_beta   90.00
_cell.angle_gamma   90.00
#
_symmetry.space_group_name_H-M   'P 1'
#
loop_
_entity.id
_entity.type
_entity.pdbx_description
1 polymer ?
#
loop_
_entity_poly.entity_id
_entity_poly.type
_entity_poly.pdbx_seq_one_letter_code
_entity_poly.pdbx_strand_id
1 'polypeptide(L)'
;MGVIEDVITAIINAVLVVLLAPLFEGIIRKVVARLQGRYGPPILQPYIDLAKLFNRTLLTKPATASDALYNLAPILVFATIVVVAALVPTFVARPLTLADVLVIFYLMGLVRFVYSIAS
;
A
#
# COMPACT_ATOMS: atom_id res chain seq x y z
N MET A 1 3.59 -3.94 -30.58
CA MET A 1 3.86 -3.55 -29.18
C MET A 1 3.02 -4.43 -28.29
N GLY A 2 3.66 -5.33 -27.57
CA GLY A 2 2.98 -6.49 -26.98
C GLY A 2 2.35 -6.16 -25.65
N VAL A 3 1.11 -6.62 -25.43
CA VAL A 3 0.43 -6.60 -24.12
C VAL A 3 1.33 -7.12 -23.00
N ILE A 4 2.23 -8.05 -23.31
CA ILE A 4 3.22 -8.63 -22.40
C ILE A 4 4.21 -7.57 -21.88
N GLU A 5 4.70 -6.67 -22.74
CA GLU A 5 5.64 -5.60 -22.33
C GLU A 5 4.95 -4.62 -21.37
N ASP A 6 3.71 -4.25 -21.68
CA ASP A 6 2.93 -3.33 -20.85
C ASP A 6 2.65 -3.95 -19.48
N VAL A 7 2.31 -5.24 -19.41
CA VAL A 7 2.12 -5.96 -18.15
C VAL A 7 3.44 -6.04 -17.35
N ILE A 8 4.56 -6.35 -17.99
CA ILE A 8 5.87 -6.40 -17.31
C ILE A 8 6.22 -5.03 -16.73
N THR A 9 6.06 -3.96 -17.49
CA THR A 9 6.34 -2.61 -17.00
C THR A 9 5.43 -2.20 -15.85
N ALA A 10 4.15 -2.57 -15.89
CA ALA A 10 3.21 -2.32 -14.79
C ALA A 10 3.59 -3.07 -13.51
N ILE A 11 4.01 -4.34 -13.62
CA ILE A 11 4.51 -5.13 -12.48
C ILE A 11 5.77 -4.49 -11.89
N ILE A 12 6.73 -4.09 -12.72
CA ILE A 12 7.95 -3.43 -12.26
C ILE A 12 7.63 -2.12 -11.54
N ASN A 13 6.74 -1.29 -12.11
CA ASN A 13 6.29 -0.05 -11.49
C ASN A 13 5.63 -0.32 -10.13
N ALA A 14 4.71 -1.29 -10.04
CA ALA A 14 4.04 -1.65 -8.80
C ALA A 14 5.03 -2.12 -7.72
N VAL A 15 5.99 -2.97 -8.08
CA VAL A 15 7.04 -3.45 -7.15
C VAL A 15 7.91 -2.28 -6.67
N LEU A 16 8.33 -1.39 -7.58
CA LEU A 16 9.10 -0.20 -7.22
C LEU A 16 8.32 0.71 -6.27
N VAL A 17 7.03 0.96 -6.54
CA VAL A 17 6.17 1.79 -5.70
C VAL A 17 6.03 1.16 -4.31
N VAL A 18 5.75 -0.14 -4.22
CA VAL A 18 5.59 -0.85 -2.93
C VAL A 18 6.90 -0.86 -2.13
N LEU A 19 8.05 -0.99 -2.79
CA LEU A 19 9.35 -0.96 -2.12
C LEU A 19 9.76 0.45 -1.70
N LEU A 20 9.45 1.48 -2.50
CA LEU A 20 9.82 2.87 -2.19
C LEU A 20 8.87 3.51 -1.17
N ALA A 21 7.61 3.07 -1.09
CA ALA A 21 6.62 3.65 -0.18
C ALA A 21 7.08 3.68 1.30
N PRO A 22 7.59 2.59 1.91
CA PRO A 22 8.11 2.61 3.28
C PRO A 22 9.32 3.54 3.46
N LEU A 23 10.16 3.69 2.43
CA LEU A 23 11.31 4.59 2.47
C LEU A 23 10.85 6.04 2.56
N PHE A 24 9.89 6.44 1.72
CA PHE A 24 9.29 7.77 1.78
C PHE A 24 8.61 8.02 3.12
N GLU A 25 7.90 7.04 3.66
CA GLU A 25 7.31 7.15 4.99
C GLU A 25 8.38 7.38 6.08
N GLY A 26 9.50 6.66 6.02
CA GLY A 26 10.63 6.85 6.93
C GLY A 26 11.25 8.24 6.84
N ILE A 27 11.36 8.79 5.63
CA ILE A 27 11.83 10.16 5.39
C ILE A 27 10.83 11.15 6.01
N ILE A 28 9.53 11.02 5.73
CA ILE A 28 8.49 11.91 6.26
C ILE A 28 8.51 11.91 7.79
N ARG A 29 8.56 10.72 8.42
CA ARG A 29 8.65 10.60 9.89
C ARG A 29 9.87 11.34 10.45
N LYS A 30 11.00 11.27 9.75
CA LYS A 30 12.22 11.99 10.16
C LYS A 30 12.10 13.50 9.99
N VAL A 31 11.51 13.97 8.88
CA VAL A 31 11.27 15.40 8.64
C VAL A 31 10.32 15.96 9.70
N VAL A 32 9.19 15.30 9.95
CA VAL A 32 8.22 15.72 10.97
C VAL A 32 8.85 15.74 12.35
N ALA A 33 9.64 14.73 12.71
CA ALA A 33 10.33 14.70 14.01
C ALA A 33 11.31 15.87 14.17
N ARG A 34 12.06 16.22 13.11
CA ARG A 34 12.99 17.36 13.13
C ARG A 34 12.28 18.69 13.27
N LEU A 35 11.13 18.86 12.62
CA LEU A 35 10.26 20.03 12.79
C LEU A 35 9.72 20.15 14.23
N GLN A 36 9.49 19.01 14.89
CA GLN A 36 9.09 18.95 16.30
C GLN A 36 10.28 19.07 17.28
N GLY A 37 11.50 19.35 16.81
CA GLY A 37 12.69 19.47 17.65
C GLY A 37 13.20 18.14 18.23
N ARG A 38 12.76 16.99 17.69
CA ARG A 38 13.19 15.64 18.11
C ARG A 38 14.10 15.03 17.04
N TYR A 39 15.01 14.13 17.44
CA TYR A 39 15.98 13.54 16.49
C TYR A 39 15.33 12.64 15.43
N GLY A 40 14.19 12.03 15.77
CA GLY A 40 13.40 11.15 14.90
C GLY A 40 13.97 9.73 14.75
N PRO A 41 13.13 8.76 14.35
CA PRO A 41 13.55 7.38 14.09
C PRO A 41 14.46 7.28 12.85
N PRO A 42 15.21 6.17 12.70
CA PRO A 42 16.01 5.94 11.49
C PRO A 42 15.12 5.77 10.25
N ILE A 43 15.63 6.11 9.07
CA ILE A 43 14.87 6.07 7.80
C ILE A 43 14.42 4.65 7.46
N LEU A 44 15.22 3.64 7.85
CA LEU A 44 14.92 2.22 7.63
C LEU A 44 13.96 1.62 8.67
N GLN A 45 13.54 2.40 9.68
CA GLN A 45 12.62 1.93 10.73
C GLN A 45 11.35 1.26 10.18
N PRO A 46 10.67 1.80 9.13
CA PRO A 46 9.45 1.20 8.61
C PRO A 46 9.64 -0.24 8.10
N TYR A 47 10.81 -0.56 7.53
CA TYR A 47 11.12 -1.94 7.11
C TYR A 47 11.31 -2.88 8.29
N ILE A 48 11.98 -2.40 9.35
CA ILE A 48 12.18 -3.17 10.58
C ILE A 48 10.84 -3.43 11.27
N ASP A 49 9.97 -2.41 11.32
CA ASP A 49 8.63 -2.51 11.90
C ASP A 49 7.78 -3.51 11.11
N LEU A 50 7.85 -3.49 9.78
CA LEU A 50 7.14 -4.44 8.93
C LEU A 50 7.61 -5.88 9.17
N ALA A 51 8.92 -6.13 9.17
CA ALA A 51 9.49 -7.44 9.47
C ALA A 51 9.10 -7.92 10.89
N LYS A 52 9.04 -7.00 11.85
CA LYS A 52 8.60 -7.29 13.22
C LYS A 52 7.12 -7.64 13.29
N LEU A 53 6.26 -6.97 12.51
CA LEU A 53 4.83 -7.27 12.46
C LEU A 53 4.55 -8.65 11.86
N PHE A 54 5.26 -9.04 10.80
CA PHE A 54 5.12 -10.38 10.21
C PHE A 54 5.53 -11.50 11.17
N ASN A 55 6.44 -11.23 12.11
CA ASN A 55 6.88 -12.19 13.12
C ASN A 55 5.99 -12.21 14.38
N ARG A 56 5.01 -11.31 14.51
CA ARG A 56 4.08 -11.35 15.65
C ARG A 56 2.94 -12.31 15.37
N THR A 57 2.56 -13.06 16.42
CA THR A 57 1.31 -13.83 16.41
C THR A 57 0.13 -12.88 16.22
N LEU A 58 -0.78 -13.27 15.32
CA LEU A 58 -2.00 -12.53 15.05
C LEU A 58 -2.78 -12.36 16.36
N LEU A 59 -3.09 -11.10 16.70
CA LEU A 59 -3.87 -10.78 17.89
C LEU A 59 -5.22 -11.49 17.83
N THR A 60 -5.63 -12.06 18.96
CA THR A 60 -6.91 -12.77 19.12
C THR A 60 -8.06 -11.86 18.68
N LYS A 61 -8.90 -12.40 17.79
CA LYS A 61 -10.06 -11.70 17.24
C LYS A 61 -10.98 -11.16 18.34
N PRO A 62 -11.61 -9.98 18.15
CA PRO A 62 -12.72 -9.56 18.99
C PRO A 62 -13.86 -10.58 18.88
N ALA A 63 -14.47 -10.95 20.02
CA ALA A 63 -15.53 -11.97 20.07
C ALA A 63 -16.78 -11.64 19.24
N THR A 64 -16.93 -10.38 18.81
CA THR A 64 -18.05 -9.85 18.03
C THR A 64 -17.76 -9.71 16.53
N ALA A 65 -16.51 -9.92 16.09
CA ALA A 65 -16.12 -9.73 14.69
C ALA A 65 -16.29 -11.02 13.88
N SER A 66 -16.79 -10.90 12.65
CA SER A 66 -16.87 -12.05 11.75
C SER A 66 -15.48 -12.49 11.29
N ASP A 67 -15.24 -13.80 11.38
CA ASP A 67 -13.91 -14.40 11.13
C ASP A 67 -13.38 -14.12 9.72
N ALA A 68 -14.28 -14.10 8.73
CA ALA A 68 -13.93 -13.90 7.34
C ALA A 68 -13.57 -12.44 7.06
N LEU A 69 -14.36 -11.49 7.57
CA LEU A 69 -14.17 -10.07 7.28
C LEU A 69 -12.88 -9.53 7.92
N TYR A 70 -12.60 -9.94 9.16
CA TYR A 70 -11.38 -9.53 9.87
C TYR A 70 -10.10 -9.96 9.15
N ASN A 71 -10.09 -11.17 8.57
CA ASN A 71 -8.93 -11.70 7.86
C ASN A 71 -8.84 -11.18 6.41
N LEU A 72 -9.96 -11.02 5.72
CA LEU A 72 -9.99 -10.61 4.32
C LEU A 72 -9.84 -9.11 4.12
N ALA A 73 -10.32 -8.27 5.04
CA ALA A 73 -10.24 -6.82 4.92
C ALA A 73 -8.82 -6.29 4.67
N PRO A 74 -7.78 -6.63 5.46
CA PRO A 74 -6.42 -6.14 5.20
C PRO A 74 -5.86 -6.65 3.86
N ILE A 75 -6.20 -7.87 3.46
CA ILE A 75 -5.77 -8.45 2.18
C ILE A 75 -6.40 -7.70 1.00
N LEU A 76 -7.71 -7.43 1.08
CA LEU A 76 -8.44 -6.69 0.05
C LEU A 76 -7.94 -5.25 -0.09
N VAL A 77 -7.73 -4.55 1.02
CA VAL A 77 -7.20 -3.18 1.00
C VAL A 77 -5.81 -3.16 0.37
N PHE A 78 -4.92 -4.07 0.78
CA PHE A 78 -3.58 -4.15 0.23
C PHE A 78 -3.59 -4.46 -1.28
N ALA A 79 -4.36 -5.48 -1.70
CA ALA A 79 -4.49 -5.84 -3.11
C ALA A 79 -5.01 -4.66 -3.96
N THR A 80 -6.02 -3.94 -3.46
CA THR A 80 -6.60 -2.79 -4.16
C THR A 80 -5.57 -1.67 -4.33
N ILE A 81 -4.78 -1.37 -3.30
CA ILE A 81 -3.73 -0.34 -3.37
C ILE A 81 -2.62 -0.75 -4.36
N VAL A 82 -2.24 -2.03 -4.39
CA VAL A 82 -1.25 -2.54 -5.36
C VAL A 82 -1.76 -2.41 -6.80
N VAL A 83 -3.05 -2.69 -7.03
CA VAL A 83 -3.67 -2.49 -8.35
C VAL A 83 -3.67 -1.00 -8.74
N VAL A 84 -4.00 -0.10 -7.81
CA VAL A 84 -3.91 1.35 -8.06
C VAL A 84 -2.47 1.76 -8.39
N ALA A 85 -1.48 1.25 -7.66
CA ALA A 85 -0.07 1.53 -7.93
C ALA A 85 0.41 1.01 -9.30
N ALA A 86 -0.15 -0.11 -9.78
CA ALA A 86 0.14 -0.64 -11.10
C ALA A 86 -0.50 0.19 -12.24
N LEU A 87 -1.69 0.75 -11.99
CA LEU A 87 -2.43 1.56 -12.96
C LEU A 87 -1.86 2.98 -13.10
N VAL A 88 -1.32 3.55 -12.02
CA VAL A 88 -0.77 4.91 -12.03
C VAL A 88 0.69 4.90 -12.52
N PRO A 89 0.99 5.46 -13.70
CA PRO A 89 2.35 5.52 -14.23
C PRO A 89 3.20 6.50 -13.39
N THR A 90 3.91 5.97 -12.39
CA THR A 90 4.68 6.78 -11.44
C THR A 90 6.16 6.86 -11.84
N PHE A 91 6.74 5.72 -12.21
CA PHE A 91 8.15 5.62 -12.63
C PHE A 91 8.34 5.20 -14.09
N VAL A 92 7.29 4.72 -14.75
CA VAL A 92 7.33 4.28 -16.15
C VAL A 92 6.32 5.06 -16.96
N ALA A 93 6.73 5.57 -18.12
CA ALA A 93 5.96 6.51 -18.95
C ALA A 93 4.71 5.91 -19.63
N ARG A 94 4.46 4.60 -19.47
CA ARG A 94 3.34 3.91 -20.13
C ARG A 94 2.22 3.61 -19.17
N PRO A 95 1.10 4.36 -19.23
CA PRO A 95 -0.13 3.94 -18.58
C PRO A 95 -0.68 2.69 -19.28
N LEU A 96 -1.22 1.76 -18.49
CA LEU A 96 -2.10 0.72 -19.03
C LEU A 96 -3.30 1.42 -19.69
N THR A 97 -3.65 1.03 -20.91
CA THR A 97 -4.75 1.64 -21.68
C THR A 97 -6.13 1.53 -21.02
N LEU A 98 -6.25 0.67 -20.00
CA LEU A 98 -7.46 0.44 -19.18
C LEU A 98 -7.56 1.38 -17.96
N ALA A 99 -6.54 2.19 -17.67
CA ALA A 99 -6.51 3.10 -16.52
C ALA A 99 -7.12 4.45 -16.88
N ASP A 100 -8.38 4.67 -16.48
CA ASP A 100 -9.00 6.00 -16.46
C ASP A 100 -9.08 6.54 -15.03
N VAL A 101 -9.14 7.86 -14.89
CA VAL A 101 -9.28 8.59 -13.63
C VAL A 101 -10.47 8.08 -12.83
N LEU A 102 -11.57 7.75 -13.51
CA LEU A 102 -12.77 7.19 -12.90
C LEU A 102 -12.49 5.84 -12.21
N VAL A 103 -11.74 4.95 -12.87
CA VAL A 103 -11.35 3.64 -12.30
C VAL A 103 -10.54 3.84 -11.02
N ILE A 104 -9.60 4.78 -11.01
CA ILE A 104 -8.78 5.11 -9.84
C ILE A 104 -9.68 5.58 -8.68
N PHE A 105 -10.62 6.48 -8.94
CA PHE A 105 -11.55 6.96 -7.92
C PHE A 105 -12.40 5.82 -7.33
N TYR A 106 -12.94 4.93 -8.16
CA TYR A 106 -13.70 3.77 -7.67
C TYR A 106 -12.86 2.84 -6.80
N LEU A 107 -11.61 2.56 -7.20
CA LEU A 107 -10.70 1.73 -6.39
C LEU A 107 -10.35 2.40 -5.06
N MET A 108 -10.10 3.71 -5.05
CA MET A 108 -9.87 4.44 -3.80
C MET A 108 -11.11 4.46 -2.90
N GLY A 109 -12.32 4.56 -3.48
CA GLY A 109 -13.58 4.42 -2.76
C GLY A 109 -13.74 3.02 -2.15
N LEU A 110 -13.39 1.97 -2.90
CA LEU A 110 -13.41 0.59 -2.41
C LEU A 110 -12.52 0.40 -1.18
N VAL A 111 -11.30 0.95 -1.18
CA VAL A 111 -10.40 0.92 -0.01
C VAL A 111 -11.08 1.51 1.23
N ARG A 112 -11.73 2.68 1.09
CA ARG A 112 -12.43 3.35 2.19
C ARG A 112 -13.63 2.54 2.69
N PHE A 113 -14.39 1.95 1.77
CA PHE A 113 -15.54 1.11 2.10
C PHE A 113 -15.12 -0.14 2.88
N VAL A 114 -14.12 -0.88 2.38
CA VAL A 114 -13.59 -2.07 3.05
C VAL A 114 -13.02 -1.75 4.42
N TYR A 115 -12.34 -0.61 4.57
CA TYR A 115 -11.84 -0.15 5.87
C TYR A 115 -12.98 0.15 6.84
N SER A 116 -14.05 0.82 6.38
CA SER A 116 -15.19 1.21 7.22
C SER A 116 -16.05 0.03 7.71
N ILE A 117 -16.11 -1.07 6.97
CA ILE A 117 -16.83 -2.28 7.41
C ILE A 117 -16.00 -3.15 8.35
N ALA A 118 -14.67 -2.96 8.34
CA ALA A 118 -13.72 -3.73 9.14
C ALA A 118 -13.42 -3.09 10.51
N SER A 119 -13.65 -1.78 10.65
CA SER A 119 -13.58 -1.02 11.90
C SER A 119 -14.82 -1.21 12.76
#